data_AF-A0A2X3X4H5-F1
#
_entry.id   AF-A0A2X3X4H5-F1
#
_cell.length_a   1.000
_cell.length_b   1.000
_cell.length_c   1.000
_cell.angle_alpha   90.00
_cell.angle_beta   90.00
_cell.angle_gamma   90.00
#
_symmetry.space_group_name_H-M   'P 1'
#
loop_
_entity.id
_entity.type
_entity.pdbx_description
1 polymer ?
#
loop_
_entity_poly.entity_id
_entity_poly.type
_entity_poly.pdbx_seq_one_letter_code
_entity_poly.pdbx_strand_id
1 'polypeptide(L)'
;MVKHAKTNLHFELERSISRKVDSKLIAYQVSLSDGFYDKYTKLWDKTYSFDFVINHRAFYAQLTKRCVYDVLLQTLEKISRKAIAKQLAELEALVDVSESKEDFQIFFEKKYKLSFPDLKNCVYPKKKELSDFDQNLWIALHYNPRKERDT
;
A
#
# COMPACT_ATOMS: atom_id res chain seq x y z
N MET A 1 15.79 9.32 -22.71
CA MET A 1 16.36 9.56 -21.37
C MET A 1 15.34 9.14 -20.30
N VAL A 2 15.31 7.89 -19.85
CA VAL A 2 14.38 7.45 -18.78
C VAL A 2 15.03 6.34 -17.94
N LYS A 3 16.03 6.68 -17.13
CA LYS A 3 16.58 5.76 -16.11
C LYS A 3 16.67 6.35 -14.70
N HIS A 4 16.44 7.66 -14.52
CA HIS A 4 16.61 8.34 -13.23
C HIS A 4 15.33 8.48 -12.37
N ALA A 5 14.13 8.32 -12.94
CA ALA A 5 12.89 8.42 -12.15
C ALA A 5 12.63 7.20 -11.25
N LYS A 6 13.06 6.00 -11.69
CA LYS A 6 12.90 4.76 -10.92
C LYS A 6 13.67 4.78 -9.59
N THR A 7 14.84 5.42 -9.57
CA THR A 7 15.71 5.43 -8.39
C THR A 7 15.13 6.26 -7.24
N ASN A 8 14.51 7.40 -7.55
CA ASN A 8 13.92 8.28 -6.53
C ASN A 8 12.64 7.70 -5.92
N LEU A 9 11.81 7.05 -6.74
CA LEU A 9 10.56 6.43 -6.29
C LEU A 9 10.85 5.26 -5.35
N HIS A 10 11.82 4.43 -5.72
CA HIS A 10 12.25 3.28 -4.95
C HIS A 10 12.87 3.69 -3.61
N PHE A 11 13.73 4.71 -3.64
CA PHE A 11 14.31 5.29 -2.42
C PHE A 11 13.25 5.84 -1.44
N GLU A 12 12.20 6.49 -1.94
CA GLU A 12 11.12 6.97 -1.06
C GLU A 12 10.23 5.84 -0.54
N LEU A 13 10.00 4.79 -1.33
CA LEU A 13 9.34 3.57 -0.85
C LEU A 13 10.12 2.96 0.32
N GLU A 14 11.44 2.82 0.19
CA GLU A 14 12.31 2.33 1.26
C GLU A 14 12.24 3.19 2.53
N ARG A 15 12.42 4.51 2.37
CA ARG A 15 12.36 5.47 3.48
C ARG A 15 10.99 5.45 4.18
N SER A 16 9.94 5.22 3.41
CA SER A 16 8.55 5.19 3.90
C SER A 16 8.25 3.94 4.72
N ILE A 17 8.83 2.80 4.33
CA ILE A 17 8.55 1.52 4.94
C ILE A 17 9.48 1.23 6.12
N SER A 18 10.71 1.75 6.10
CA SER A 18 11.70 1.62 7.19
C SER A 18 11.21 2.11 8.56
N ARG A 19 10.27 3.06 8.56
CA ARG A 19 9.69 3.63 9.80
C ARG A 19 8.68 2.70 10.47
N LYS A 20 8.16 1.68 9.77
CA LYS A 20 7.09 0.79 10.26
C LYS A 20 7.46 -0.70 10.21
N VAL A 21 8.56 -1.06 9.56
CA VAL A 21 8.98 -2.44 9.33
C VAL A 21 10.47 -2.55 9.71
N ASP A 22 10.87 -3.66 10.34
CA ASP A 22 12.24 -3.89 10.82
C ASP A 22 13.29 -3.61 9.72
N SER A 23 14.35 -2.91 10.09
CA SER A 23 15.48 -2.54 9.23
C SER A 23 16.04 -3.69 8.39
N LYS A 24 16.00 -4.92 8.91
CA LYS A 24 16.45 -6.14 8.22
C LYS A 24 15.56 -6.51 7.02
N LEU A 25 14.32 -6.05 7.00
CA LEU A 25 13.32 -6.35 5.97
C LEU A 25 13.36 -5.31 4.82
N ILE A 26 13.94 -4.12 5.06
CA ILE A 26 14.09 -3.07 4.04
C ILE A 26 15.02 -3.54 2.92
N ALA A 27 16.16 -4.14 3.28
CA ALA A 27 17.19 -4.59 2.34
C ALA A 27 16.64 -5.57 1.27
N TYR A 28 15.57 -6.29 1.60
CA TYR A 28 14.91 -7.21 0.68
C TYR A 28 13.73 -6.56 -0.07
N GLN A 29 13.12 -5.53 0.50
CA GLN A 29 12.11 -4.71 -0.15
C GLN A 29 12.70 -3.86 -1.29
N VAL A 30 13.97 -3.43 -1.16
CA VAL A 30 14.75 -2.78 -2.24
C VAL A 30 14.95 -3.70 -3.45
N SER A 31 14.75 -5.00 -3.31
CA SER A 31 14.86 -5.94 -4.44
C SER A 31 13.56 -6.14 -5.22
N LEU A 32 12.53 -5.38 -4.87
CA LEU A 32 11.23 -5.42 -5.53
C LEU A 32 11.31 -4.80 -6.92
N SER A 33 10.72 -5.50 -7.88
CA SER A 33 10.42 -4.96 -9.20
C SER A 33 9.30 -3.92 -9.05
N ASP A 34 9.53 -2.69 -9.49
CA ASP A 34 8.48 -1.67 -9.66
C ASP A 34 7.22 -2.23 -10.35
N GLY A 35 7.40 -3.24 -11.23
CA GLY A 35 6.32 -3.90 -11.95
C GLY A 35 5.32 -4.64 -11.07
N PHE A 36 5.76 -5.26 -9.97
CA PHE A 36 4.85 -5.91 -9.03
C PHE A 36 3.93 -4.89 -8.36
N TYR A 37 4.50 -3.79 -7.86
CA TYR A 37 3.73 -2.76 -7.19
C TYR A 37 2.79 -2.03 -8.14
N ASP A 38 3.24 -1.74 -9.37
CA ASP A 38 2.39 -1.17 -10.41
C ASP A 38 1.17 -2.06 -10.71
N LYS A 39 1.40 -3.34 -11.02
CA LYS A 39 0.32 -4.32 -11.27
C LYS A 39 -0.62 -4.45 -10.08
N TYR A 40 -0.07 -4.53 -8.87
CA TYR A 40 -0.88 -4.68 -7.67
C TYR A 40 -1.74 -3.44 -7.37
N THR A 41 -1.19 -2.23 -7.55
CA THR A 41 -1.96 -0.99 -7.34
C THR A 41 -3.11 -0.81 -8.34
N LYS A 42 -2.98 -1.36 -9.56
CA LYS A 42 -4.05 -1.35 -10.56
C LYS A 42 -5.27 -2.16 -10.14
N LEU A 43 -5.10 -3.27 -9.41
CA LEU A 43 -6.24 -4.01 -8.82
C LEU A 43 -7.07 -3.16 -7.84
N TRP A 44 -6.50 -2.06 -7.34
CA TRP A 44 -7.13 -1.12 -6.43
C TRP A 44 -7.60 0.17 -7.12
N ASP A 45 -7.55 0.23 -8.46
CA ASP A 45 -7.84 1.43 -9.26
C ASP A 45 -6.97 2.64 -8.85
N LYS A 46 -5.70 2.36 -8.54
CA LYS A 46 -4.70 3.37 -8.17
C LYS A 46 -3.49 3.30 -9.10
N THR A 47 -2.81 4.43 -9.24
CA THR A 47 -1.58 4.54 -10.02
C THR A 47 -0.37 4.50 -9.10
N TYR A 48 0.60 3.64 -9.45
CA TYR A 48 1.90 3.63 -8.79
C TYR A 48 2.66 4.92 -9.11
N SER A 49 2.59 5.87 -8.18
CA SER A 49 3.18 7.20 -8.30
C SER A 49 3.87 7.60 -7.00
N PHE A 50 4.77 8.57 -7.09
CA PHE A 50 5.53 9.10 -5.96
C PHE A 50 4.62 9.59 -4.83
N ASP A 51 3.64 10.42 -5.19
CA ASP A 51 2.67 10.95 -4.23
C ASP A 51 1.84 9.84 -3.60
N PHE A 52 1.43 8.84 -4.38
CA PHE A 52 0.66 7.73 -3.84
C PHE A 52 1.48 6.88 -2.86
N VAL A 53 2.75 6.59 -3.16
CA VAL A 53 3.68 5.88 -2.27
C VAL A 53 3.87 6.63 -0.95
N ILE A 54 4.10 7.95 -1.00
CA ILE A 54 4.29 8.77 0.19
C ILE A 54 3.02 8.86 1.04
N ASN A 55 1.86 8.94 0.42
CA ASN A 55 0.59 9.11 1.12
C ASN A 55 0.02 7.78 1.66
N HIS A 56 0.36 6.64 1.05
CA HIS A 56 -0.20 5.32 1.40
C HIS A 56 0.88 4.36 1.89
N ARG A 57 1.81 4.84 2.73
CA ARG A 57 2.93 4.03 3.28
C ARG A 57 2.46 2.78 4.02
N ALA A 58 1.33 2.89 4.72
CA ALA A 58 0.74 1.77 5.47
C ALA A 58 0.30 0.63 4.56
N PHE A 59 -0.17 0.96 3.34
CA PHE A 59 -0.58 -0.02 2.34
C PHE A 59 0.59 -0.91 1.92
N TYR A 60 1.70 -0.30 1.48
CA TYR A 60 2.88 -1.05 1.03
C TYR A 60 3.55 -1.85 2.16
N ALA A 61 3.57 -1.29 3.37
CA ALA A 61 4.11 -2.00 4.54
C ALA A 61 3.27 -3.25 4.87
N GLN A 62 1.94 -3.13 4.91
CA GLN A 62 1.05 -4.26 5.20
C GLN A 62 1.06 -5.31 4.10
N LEU A 63 1.01 -4.88 2.84
CA LEU A 63 1.08 -5.76 1.68
C LEU A 63 2.35 -6.62 1.72
N THR A 64 3.51 -5.97 1.91
CA THR A 64 4.79 -6.67 1.92
C THR A 64 4.91 -7.57 3.15
N LYS A 65 4.50 -7.10 4.34
CA LYS A 65 4.49 -7.92 5.55
C LYS A 65 3.68 -9.21 5.34
N ARG A 66 2.45 -9.08 4.84
CA ARG A 66 1.51 -10.21 4.80
C ARG A 66 1.72 -11.14 3.62
N CYS A 67 1.97 -10.60 2.43
CA CYS A 67 2.08 -11.42 1.20
C CYS A 67 3.46 -12.03 1.01
N VAL A 68 4.49 -11.42 1.58
CA VAL A 68 5.86 -11.89 1.43
C VAL A 68 6.33 -12.51 2.74
N TYR A 69 6.37 -11.74 3.82
CA TYR A 69 7.04 -12.20 5.04
C TYR A 69 6.25 -13.24 5.83
N ASP A 70 4.97 -13.00 6.12
CA ASP A 70 4.16 -13.96 6.88
C ASP A 70 4.05 -15.31 6.14
N VAL A 71 3.97 -15.27 4.80
CA VAL A 71 3.99 -16.48 3.96
C VAL A 71 5.33 -17.22 4.05
N LEU A 72 6.45 -16.49 3.91
CA LEU A 72 7.79 -17.09 4.00
C LEU A 72 8.09 -17.63 5.41
N LEU A 73 7.60 -16.95 6.44
CA LEU A 73 7.72 -17.39 7.82
C LEU A 73 6.93 -18.69 8.07
N GLN A 74 5.75 -18.83 7.47
CA GLN A 74 4.97 -20.06 7.55
C GLN A 74 5.54 -21.21 6.72
N THR A 75 6.17 -20.92 5.58
CA THR A 75 6.69 -21.96 4.66
C THR A 75 8.09 -22.46 5.00
N LEU A 76 8.68 -22.03 6.13
CA LEU A 76 9.91 -22.57 6.73
C LEU A 76 11.16 -22.53 5.83
N GLU A 77 11.28 -21.55 4.94
CA GLU A 77 12.56 -21.22 4.31
C GLU A 77 13.11 -19.94 4.92
N LYS A 78 14.26 -20.07 5.59
CA LYS A 78 15.11 -18.97 6.04
C LYS A 78 15.02 -17.79 5.06
N ILE A 79 14.50 -16.65 5.54
CA ILE A 79 14.24 -15.47 4.72
C ILE A 79 15.53 -15.11 3.97
N SER A 80 15.51 -15.32 2.66
CA SER A 80 16.65 -15.11 1.77
C SER A 80 16.20 -14.37 0.53
N ARG A 81 17.14 -13.69 -0.13
CA ARG A 81 16.85 -12.94 -1.36
C ARG A 81 16.21 -13.82 -2.44
N LYS A 82 16.62 -15.09 -2.51
CA LYS A 82 16.08 -16.07 -3.47
C LYS A 82 14.64 -16.47 -3.12
N ALA A 83 14.35 -16.73 -1.85
CA ALA A 83 13.00 -17.07 -1.40
C ALA A 83 12.02 -15.91 -1.63
N ILE A 84 12.47 -14.69 -1.36
CA ILE A 84 11.67 -13.48 -1.62
C ILE A 84 11.42 -13.28 -3.11
N ALA A 85 12.45 -13.40 -3.96
CA ALA A 85 12.28 -13.28 -5.41
C ALA A 85 11.30 -14.33 -5.96
N LYS A 86 11.36 -15.56 -5.46
CA LYS A 86 10.43 -16.63 -5.84
C LYS A 86 9.00 -16.30 -5.42
N GLN A 87 8.81 -15.90 -4.16
CA GLN A 87 7.49 -15.51 -3.65
C GLN A 87 6.88 -14.35 -4.45
N LEU A 88 7.71 -13.39 -4.88
CA LEU A 88 7.25 -12.27 -5.70
C LEU A 88 6.84 -12.69 -7.09
N ALA A 89 7.62 -13.55 -7.76
CA ALA A 89 7.25 -14.08 -9.07
C ALA A 89 5.92 -14.86 -9.00
N GLU A 90 5.70 -15.59 -7.90
CA GLU A 90 4.45 -16.27 -7.64
C GLU A 90 3.27 -15.31 -7.42
N LEU A 91 3.50 -14.23 -6.68
CA LEU A 91 2.49 -13.19 -6.48
C LEU A 91 2.20 -12.42 -7.78
N GLU A 92 3.21 -12.15 -8.59
CA GLU A 92 3.04 -11.51 -9.90
C GLU A 92 2.23 -12.40 -10.84
N ALA A 93 2.52 -13.71 -10.89
CA ALA A 93 1.71 -14.66 -11.65
C ALA A 93 0.26 -14.74 -11.13
N LEU A 94 0.05 -14.66 -9.81
CA LEU A 94 -1.28 -14.57 -9.23
C LEU A 94 -2.01 -13.30 -9.67
N VAL A 95 -1.34 -12.14 -9.66
CA VAL A 95 -1.91 -10.88 -10.13
C VAL A 95 -2.26 -10.96 -11.62
N ASP A 96 -1.39 -11.54 -12.44
CA ASP A 96 -1.61 -11.66 -13.90
C ASP A 96 -2.80 -12.56 -14.25
N VAL A 97 -3.12 -13.55 -13.41
CA VAL A 97 -4.29 -14.44 -13.57
C VAL A 97 -5.55 -13.85 -12.92
N SER A 98 -5.43 -12.81 -12.10
CA SER A 98 -6.56 -12.21 -11.40
C SER A 98 -7.17 -11.08 -12.22
N GLU A 99 -8.47 -11.17 -12.48
CA GLU A 99 -9.21 -10.09 -13.16
C GLU A 99 -9.65 -9.00 -12.16
N SER A 100 -9.86 -9.37 -10.90
CA SER A 100 -10.28 -8.47 -9.82
C SER A 100 -9.43 -8.64 -8.55
N LYS A 101 -9.54 -7.67 -7.63
CA LYS A 101 -8.93 -7.78 -6.29
C LYS A 101 -9.53 -8.93 -5.48
N GLU A 102 -10.80 -9.24 -5.69
CA GLU A 102 -11.50 -10.36 -5.06
C GLU A 102 -10.92 -11.70 -5.55
N ASP A 103 -10.69 -11.85 -6.85
CA ASP A 103 -10.06 -13.05 -7.41
C ASP A 103 -8.65 -13.25 -6.86
N PHE A 104 -7.87 -12.17 -6.81
CA PHE A 104 -6.54 -12.22 -6.21
C PHE A 104 -6.58 -12.69 -4.77
N GLN A 105 -7.52 -12.16 -3.97
CA GLN A 105 -7.69 -12.56 -2.57
C GLN A 105 -8.05 -14.05 -2.45
N ILE A 106 -8.99 -14.54 -3.27
CA ILE A 106 -9.40 -15.95 -3.28
C ILE A 106 -8.21 -16.85 -3.65
N PHE A 107 -7.45 -16.50 -4.68
CA PHE A 107 -6.30 -17.30 -5.10
C PHE A 107 -5.16 -17.28 -4.07
N PHE A 108 -4.91 -16.13 -3.45
CA PHE A 108 -3.93 -15.99 -2.38
C PHE A 108 -4.30 -16.87 -1.17
N GLU A 109 -5.54 -16.78 -0.69
CA GLU A 109 -6.03 -17.54 0.46
C GLU A 109 -6.00 -19.04 0.19
N LYS A 110 -6.40 -19.46 -1.02
CA LYS A 110 -6.36 -20.88 -1.43
C LYS A 110 -4.94 -21.43 -1.49
N LYS A 111 -3.98 -20.65 -1.97
CA LYS A 111 -2.59 -21.08 -2.14
C LYS A 111 -1.81 -21.09 -0.84
N TYR A 112 -1.90 -20.02 -0.06
CA TYR A 112 -1.07 -19.82 1.12
C TYR A 112 -1.77 -20.14 2.44
N LYS A 113 -3.07 -20.47 2.41
CA LYS A 113 -3.89 -20.75 3.61
C LYS A 113 -3.83 -19.61 4.65
N LEU A 114 -3.63 -18.39 4.16
CA LEU A 114 -3.45 -17.18 4.94
C LEU A 114 -4.51 -16.18 4.53
N SER A 115 -5.23 -15.63 5.50
CA SER A 115 -6.18 -14.55 5.25
C SER A 115 -5.48 -13.32 4.68
N PHE A 116 -6.06 -12.77 3.61
CA PHE A 116 -5.61 -11.53 3.04
C PHE A 116 -6.05 -10.36 3.94
N PRO A 117 -5.18 -9.38 4.24
CA PRO A 117 -5.52 -8.28 5.13
C PRO A 117 -6.46 -7.30 4.41
N ASP A 118 -7.42 -6.72 5.13
CA ASP A 118 -8.24 -5.65 4.57
C ASP A 118 -7.41 -4.37 4.41
N LEU A 119 -6.98 -4.10 3.18
CA LEU A 119 -6.20 -2.93 2.83
C LEU A 119 -7.06 -1.68 2.54
N LYS A 120 -8.40 -1.75 2.63
CA LYS A 120 -9.29 -0.60 2.33
C LYS A 120 -8.94 0.63 3.16
N ASN A 121 -8.70 0.46 4.46
CA ASN A 121 -8.33 1.56 5.36
C ASN A 121 -6.94 2.16 5.07
N CYS A 122 -6.10 1.43 4.33
CA CYS A 122 -4.76 1.86 3.94
C CYS A 122 -4.73 2.51 2.56
N VAL A 123 -5.71 2.23 1.69
CA VAL A 123 -5.86 2.80 0.34
C VAL A 123 -6.81 3.99 0.33
N TYR A 124 -7.87 3.93 1.13
CA TYR A 124 -8.86 4.98 1.28
C TYR A 124 -8.77 5.49 2.72
N PRO A 125 -7.95 6.52 2.98
CA PRO A 125 -7.96 7.13 4.30
C PRO A 125 -9.41 7.55 4.59
N LYS A 126 -9.95 7.09 5.73
CA LYS A 126 -11.26 7.54 6.18
C LYS A 126 -11.28 9.07 6.12
N LYS A 127 -12.33 9.66 5.55
CA LYS A 127 -12.55 11.10 5.72
C LYS A 127 -12.42 11.36 7.21
N LYS A 128 -11.51 12.25 7.60
CA LYS A 128 -11.49 12.74 8.97
C LYS A 128 -12.84 13.42 9.19
N GLU A 129 -13.76 12.74 9.86
CA GLU A 129 -14.91 13.41 10.42
C GLU A 129 -14.35 14.43 11.40
N LEU A 130 -14.64 15.70 11.15
CA LEU A 130 -14.27 16.78 12.05
C LEU A 130 -14.95 16.49 13.39
N SER A 131 -14.20 16.61 14.49
CA SER A 131 -14.82 16.54 15.81
C SER A 131 -15.88 17.64 15.94
N ASP A 132 -16.83 17.49 16.86
CA ASP A 132 -17.86 18.52 17.11
C ASP A 132 -17.22 19.90 17.37
N PHE A 133 -16.07 19.92 18.04
CA PHE A 133 -15.28 21.13 18.25
C PHE A 133 -14.77 21.73 16.94
N ASP A 134 -14.16 20.92 16.07
CA ASP A 134 -13.61 21.39 14.79
C ASP A 134 -14.72 21.82 13.81
N GLN A 135 -15.89 21.17 13.86
CA GLN A 135 -17.06 21.58 13.09
C GLN A 135 -17.55 22.96 13.54
N ASN A 136 -17.70 23.16 14.85
CA ASN A 136 -18.12 24.45 15.41
C ASN A 136 -17.11 25.56 15.10
N LEU A 137 -15.81 25.27 15.19
CA LEU A 137 -14.76 26.22 14.82
C LEU A 137 -14.80 26.56 13.33
N TRP A 138 -15.01 25.58 12.45
CA TRP A 138 -15.14 25.81 11.01
C TRP A 138 -16.34 26.69 10.68
N ILE A 139 -17.49 26.44 11.31
CA ILE A 139 -18.70 27.28 11.17
C ILE A 139 -18.40 28.71 11.61
N ALA A 140 -17.77 28.91 12.76
CA ALA A 140 -17.45 30.24 13.27
C ALA A 140 -16.49 31.02 12.35
N LEU A 141 -15.47 30.35 11.80
CA LEU A 141 -14.51 30.97 10.88
C LEU A 141 -15.12 31.38 9.54
N HIS A 142 -16.15 30.65 9.08
CA HIS A 142 -16.81 30.90 7.79
C HIS A 142 -18.15 31.64 7.93
N TYR A 143 -18.54 32.01 9.15
CA TYR A 143 -19.74 32.79 9.40
C TYR A 143 -19.62 34.18 8.78
N ASN A 144 -20.51 34.50 7.84
CA ASN A 144 -20.57 35.82 7.21
C ASN A 144 -21.92 36.49 7.53
N PRO A 145 -21.96 37.42 8.51
CA PRO A 145 -23.20 38.08 8.96
C PRO A 145 -23.80 39.05 7.93
N ARG A 146 -23.16 39.25 6.76
CA ARG A 146 -23.71 40.09 5.68
C ARG A 146 -24.59 39.33 4.70
N LYS A 147 -24.53 37.99 4.67
CA LYS A 147 -25.38 37.17 3.80
C LYS A 147 -26.81 36.98 4.30
N GLU A 148 -27.07 37.17 5.59
CA GLU A 148 -28.41 36.98 6.19
C GLU A 148 -29.32 38.21 6.07
N ARG A 149 -28.81 39.34 5.55
CA ARG A 149 -29.57 40.59 5.41
C ARG A 149 -30.25 40.78 4.05
N ASP A 150 -30.03 39.85 3.11
CA ASP A 150 -30.53 39.92 1.73
C ASP A 150 -31.66 38.91 1.42
N THR A 151 -32.33 38.39 2.45
CA THR A 151 -33.57 37.58 2.35
C THR A 151 -34.68 38.24 3.16
#